data_AF-A0A7N0U972-F1
#
_entry.id   AF-A0A7N0U972-F1
#
_cell.length_a   1.000
_cell.length_b   1.000
_cell.length_c   1.000
_cell.angle_alpha   90.00
_cell.angle_beta   90.00
_cell.angle_gamma   90.00
#
_symmetry.space_group_name_H-M   'P 1'
#
loop_
_entity.id
_entity.type
_entity.pdbx_description
1 polymer ?
#
loop_
_entity_poly.entity_id
_entity_poly.type
_entity_poly.pdbx_seq_one_letter_code
_entity_poly.pdbx_strand_id
1 'polypeptide(L)'
;MERNKILTKDKLGFSGMLKEALKILFKTPKFVALSFMTSLPLFCCMLIHELWLQKTLIDAAKFMSPSQEQLEFRDVISIRFYQQIDPPRKMAQFIEQYGPAFLQLGLLYLPLIHLPDLVNTVGVVSSASAMYSDEKLVDLKETFGRSAFRRSLITSIYVLLMASMVFLGLLAIASQVYLLSSDGRLTWPSSIYVLLFIALLYKYVQWRSLWNLGLVTSILEEKHGYVALGVSAYVSRGNRRHGEAVSAMLFVWKVSLRLMATAYVAFHEGDQMRAVLVTALQVFLVCSGNVVKWVFFMIFFCDCKIRFLEKKVDVEEGEGEASVKTVTAS
;
A
#
# COMPACT_ATOMS: atom_id res chain seq x y z
N MET A 1 -30.74 14.02 8.71
CA MET A 1 -31.39 13.23 7.65
C MET A 1 -30.41 12.29 6.91
N GLU A 2 -29.09 12.53 6.94
CA GLU A 2 -28.03 11.67 6.36
C GLU A 2 -27.90 10.26 7.00
N ARG A 3 -28.24 10.12 8.29
CA ARG A 3 -28.14 8.86 9.04
C ARG A 3 -28.99 7.72 8.44
N ASN A 4 -30.14 8.04 7.85
CA ASN A 4 -31.10 7.02 7.40
C ASN A 4 -30.79 6.45 6.01
N LYS A 5 -30.09 7.18 5.13
CA LYS A 5 -29.70 6.66 3.80
C LYS A 5 -28.50 5.72 3.84
N ILE A 6 -27.62 5.90 4.83
CA ILE A 6 -26.42 5.06 5.00
C ILE A 6 -26.80 3.73 5.67
N LEU A 7 -27.85 3.70 6.50
CA LEU A 7 -28.30 2.52 7.26
C LEU A 7 -29.06 1.48 6.42
N THR A 8 -29.46 1.78 5.18
CA THR A 8 -30.26 0.88 4.32
C THR A 8 -29.44 0.03 3.35
N LYS A 9 -28.09 0.09 3.41
CA LYS A 9 -27.23 -0.67 2.48
C LYS A 9 -26.81 -2.00 3.11
N ASP A 10 -27.08 -3.09 2.41
CA ASP A 10 -26.77 -4.46 2.88
C ASP A 10 -25.30 -4.65 3.24
N LYS A 11 -25.05 -5.49 4.26
CA LYS A 11 -23.71 -5.89 4.69
C LYS A 11 -22.97 -6.57 3.54
N LEU A 12 -21.91 -5.93 3.05
CA LEU A 12 -21.14 -6.47 1.94
C LEU A 12 -20.06 -7.43 2.46
N GLY A 13 -20.02 -8.64 1.89
CA GLY A 13 -18.85 -9.51 1.99
C GLY A 13 -17.68 -8.96 1.18
N PHE A 14 -16.48 -9.55 1.33
CA PHE A 14 -15.28 -9.15 0.57
C PHE A 14 -15.53 -9.01 -0.95
N SER A 15 -16.09 -10.06 -1.57
CA SER A 15 -16.41 -10.06 -3.00
C SER A 15 -17.46 -9.00 -3.37
N GLY A 16 -18.45 -8.78 -2.49
CA GLY A 16 -19.44 -7.73 -2.66
C GLY A 16 -18.82 -6.33 -2.66
N MET A 17 -17.92 -6.04 -1.71
CA MET A 17 -17.22 -4.75 -1.65
C MET A 17 -16.32 -4.54 -2.87
N LEU A 18 -15.61 -5.58 -3.33
CA LEU A 18 -14.78 -5.49 -4.51
C LEU A 18 -15.62 -5.26 -5.79
N LYS A 19 -16.75 -5.98 -5.92
CA LYS A 19 -17.70 -5.79 -7.01
C LYS A 19 -18.28 -4.38 -7.01
N GLU A 20 -18.65 -3.86 -5.85
CA GLU A 20 -19.17 -2.50 -5.71
C GLU A 20 -18.09 -1.45 -6.03
N ALA A 21 -16.84 -1.68 -5.63
CA ALA A 21 -15.71 -0.81 -6.00
C ALA A 21 -15.54 -0.74 -7.51
N LEU A 22 -15.52 -1.88 -8.20
CA LEU A 22 -15.46 -1.93 -9.66
C LEU A 22 -16.67 -1.27 -10.31
N LYS A 23 -17.87 -1.46 -9.75
CA LYS A 23 -19.09 -0.81 -10.24
C LYS A 23 -18.96 0.71 -10.17
N ILE A 24 -18.46 1.29 -9.08
CA ILE A 24 -18.24 2.74 -8.97
C ILE A 24 -17.22 3.22 -10.01
N LEU A 25 -16.12 2.49 -10.18
CA LEU A 25 -15.08 2.81 -11.16
C LEU A 25 -15.63 2.95 -12.59
N PHE A 26 -16.57 2.10 -12.97
CA PHE A 26 -17.17 2.09 -14.31
C PHE A 26 -18.57 2.71 -14.37
N LYS A 27 -19.08 3.30 -13.27
CA LYS A 27 -20.44 3.87 -13.20
C LYS A 27 -20.59 5.09 -14.11
N THR A 28 -19.58 5.97 -14.15
CA THR A 28 -19.63 7.20 -14.96
C THR A 28 -18.30 7.50 -15.66
N PRO A 29 -18.33 7.94 -16.94
CA PRO A 29 -17.12 8.32 -17.66
C PRO A 29 -16.42 9.53 -17.03
N LYS A 30 -17.17 10.40 -16.33
CA LYS A 30 -16.63 11.53 -15.59
C LYS A 30 -15.72 11.09 -14.44
N PHE A 31 -16.11 10.06 -13.69
CA PHE A 31 -15.27 9.49 -12.62
C PHE A 31 -14.00 8.86 -13.19
N VAL A 32 -14.09 8.15 -14.32
CA VAL A 32 -12.93 7.58 -15.01
C VAL A 32 -11.97 8.67 -15.45
N ALA A 33 -12.47 9.72 -16.10
CA ALA A 33 -11.65 10.85 -16.54
C ALA A 33 -10.96 11.56 -15.36
N LEU A 34 -11.67 11.80 -14.27
CA LEU A 34 -11.12 12.43 -13.08
C LEU A 34 -10.07 11.56 -12.37
N SER A 35 -10.33 10.26 -12.27
CA SER A 35 -9.36 9.28 -11.72
C SER A 35 -8.10 9.21 -12.58
N PHE A 36 -8.24 9.29 -13.90
CA PHE A 36 -7.12 9.34 -14.84
C PHE A 36 -6.32 10.63 -14.67
N MET A 37 -6.97 11.80 -14.64
CA MET A 37 -6.31 13.10 -14.45
C MET A 37 -5.53 13.17 -13.13
N THR A 38 -6.12 12.67 -12.04
CA THR A 38 -5.48 12.66 -10.72
C THR A 38 -4.36 11.62 -10.59
N SER A 39 -4.43 10.53 -11.36
CA SER A 39 -3.37 9.51 -11.42
C SER A 39 -2.23 9.85 -12.38
N LEU A 40 -2.41 10.78 -13.33
CA LEU A 40 -1.39 11.10 -14.34
C LEU A 40 -0.08 11.67 -13.74
N PRO A 41 -0.11 12.65 -12.80
CA PRO A 41 1.12 13.13 -12.16
C PRO A 41 1.85 12.01 -11.41
N LEU A 42 1.09 11.15 -10.73
CA LEU A 42 1.61 10.00 -10.02
C LEU A 42 2.24 8.98 -10.97
N PHE A 43 1.61 8.71 -12.11
CA PHE A 43 2.14 7.83 -13.15
C PHE A 43 3.49 8.32 -13.67
N CYS A 44 3.61 9.60 -14.06
CA CYS A 44 4.86 10.16 -14.56
C CYS A 44 5.99 10.07 -13.52
N CYS A 45 5.69 10.42 -12.26
CA CYS A 45 6.66 10.36 -11.18
C CYS A 45 7.09 8.92 -10.85
N MET A 46 6.14 7.99 -10.81
CA MET A 46 6.44 6.57 -10.61
C MET A 46 7.24 5.99 -11.77
N LEU A 47 6.98 6.39 -13.02
CA LEU A 47 7.73 5.91 -14.18
C LEU A 47 9.20 6.28 -14.10
N ILE A 48 9.51 7.56 -13.82
CA ILE A 48 10.90 8.03 -13.68
C ILE A 48 11.61 7.28 -12.54
N HIS A 49 10.95 7.19 -11.38
CA HIS A 49 11.51 6.48 -10.22
C HIS A 49 11.71 4.99 -10.50
N GLU A 50 10.76 4.32 -11.15
CA GLU A 50 10.84 2.88 -11.41
C GLU A 50 11.93 2.55 -12.43
N LEU A 51 12.12 3.36 -13.47
CA LEU A 51 13.23 3.22 -14.42
C LEU A 51 14.59 3.32 -13.70
N TRP A 52 14.73 4.29 -12.80
CA TRP A 52 15.96 4.44 -12.04
C TRP A 52 16.17 3.29 -11.06
N LEU A 53 15.11 2.90 -10.33
CA LEU A 53 15.15 1.77 -9.40
C LEU A 53 15.53 0.46 -10.11
N GLN A 54 14.91 0.16 -11.25
CA GLN A 54 15.18 -1.05 -12.03
C GLN A 54 16.63 -1.08 -12.49
N LYS A 55 17.14 0.04 -13.04
CA LYS A 55 18.56 0.15 -13.43
C LYS A 55 19.48 -0.13 -12.25
N THR A 56 19.26 0.53 -11.12
CA THR A 56 20.08 0.33 -9.91
C THR A 56 20.00 -1.10 -9.40
N LEU A 57 18.81 -1.74 -9.42
CA LEU A 57 18.62 -3.13 -9.02
C LEU A 57 19.35 -4.11 -9.94
N ILE A 58 19.32 -3.90 -11.26
CA ILE A 58 20.00 -4.75 -12.24
C ILE A 58 21.51 -4.64 -12.08
N ASP A 59 22.04 -3.42 -11.99
CA ASP A 59 23.47 -3.17 -11.78
C ASP A 59 23.94 -3.78 -10.44
N ALA A 60 23.16 -3.59 -9.38
CA ALA A 60 23.39 -4.18 -8.07
C ALA A 60 23.36 -5.72 -8.09
N ALA A 61 22.41 -6.32 -8.81
CA ALA A 61 22.32 -7.77 -8.94
C ALA A 61 23.53 -8.36 -9.69
N LYS A 62 23.94 -7.73 -10.79
CA LYS A 62 25.14 -8.11 -11.55
C LYS A 62 26.42 -8.05 -10.71
N PHE A 63 26.57 -7.02 -9.87
CA PHE A 63 27.69 -6.91 -8.94
C PHE A 63 27.70 -8.06 -7.92
N MET A 64 26.51 -8.50 -7.49
CA MET A 64 26.37 -9.57 -6.51
C MET A 64 26.53 -10.97 -7.11
N SER A 65 26.25 -11.15 -8.40
CA SER A 65 26.38 -12.42 -9.12
C SER A 65 27.84 -12.85 -9.33
N PRO A 66 28.19 -14.14 -9.13
CA PRO A 66 29.55 -14.65 -9.30
C PRO A 66 29.93 -14.98 -10.76
N SER A 67 28.96 -15.24 -11.65
CA SER A 67 29.21 -15.58 -13.07
C SER A 67 28.88 -14.39 -13.98
N GLN A 68 29.91 -13.82 -14.59
CA GLN A 68 29.83 -12.61 -15.42
C GLN A 68 29.18 -12.86 -16.80
N GLU A 69 28.83 -14.10 -17.16
CA GLU A 69 28.45 -14.40 -18.55
C GLU A 69 26.95 -14.47 -18.86
N GLN A 70 26.06 -14.89 -17.95
CA GLN A 70 24.61 -14.88 -18.22
C GLN A 70 23.80 -14.71 -16.94
N LEU A 71 23.07 -13.59 -16.82
CA LEU A 71 22.15 -13.34 -15.70
C LEU A 71 20.89 -14.20 -15.93
N GLU A 72 20.71 -15.32 -15.22
CA GLU A 72 19.49 -16.14 -15.37
C GLU A 72 18.29 -15.53 -14.62
N PHE A 73 17.04 -15.91 -14.97
CA PHE A 73 15.82 -15.44 -14.28
C PHE A 73 15.86 -15.82 -12.80
N ARG A 74 16.56 -16.92 -12.56
CA ARG A 74 16.93 -17.42 -11.26
C ARG A 74 17.85 -16.47 -10.51
N ASP A 75 18.81 -15.78 -11.09
CA ASP A 75 19.70 -14.88 -10.31
C ASP A 75 19.00 -13.58 -9.87
N VAL A 76 17.98 -13.14 -10.61
CA VAL A 76 17.15 -11.99 -10.26
C VAL A 76 16.15 -12.29 -9.13
N ILE A 77 15.72 -13.56 -8.99
CA ILE A 77 14.65 -13.98 -8.06
C ILE A 77 15.15 -14.93 -6.96
N SER A 78 16.29 -15.60 -7.15
CA SER A 78 16.69 -16.70 -6.27
C SER A 78 17.45 -16.24 -5.03
N ILE A 79 17.00 -16.80 -3.92
CA ILE A 79 17.72 -16.94 -2.68
C ILE A 79 18.71 -18.12 -2.85
N ARG A 80 19.59 -18.09 -3.86
CA ARG A 80 20.70 -19.04 -3.94
C ARG A 80 21.95 -18.32 -3.48
N PHE A 81 22.29 -18.55 -2.20
CA PHE A 81 23.57 -18.16 -1.65
C PHE A 81 24.62 -19.09 -2.28
N TYR A 82 25.19 -18.67 -3.40
CA TYR A 82 26.41 -19.27 -3.90
C TYR A 82 27.50 -19.11 -2.84
N GLN A 83 28.43 -20.06 -2.82
CA GLN A 83 29.59 -20.07 -1.93
C GLN A 83 30.41 -18.80 -2.21
N GLN A 84 30.18 -17.76 -1.42
CA GLN A 84 30.72 -16.42 -1.67
C GLN A 84 32.01 -16.28 -0.85
N ILE A 85 33.11 -15.96 -1.51
CA ILE A 85 34.38 -15.64 -0.84
C ILE A 85 34.20 -14.28 -0.15
N ASP A 86 34.38 -14.23 1.17
CA ASP A 86 34.29 -13.03 2.03
C ASP A 86 33.00 -12.16 1.90
N PRO A 87 31.83 -12.68 2.32
CA PRO A 87 30.54 -11.97 2.28
C PRO A 87 30.53 -10.61 3.00
N PRO A 88 31.15 -10.44 4.18
CA PRO A 88 31.21 -9.13 4.84
C PRO A 88 31.90 -8.07 3.97
N ARG A 89 32.98 -8.45 3.29
CA ARG A 89 33.74 -7.56 2.41
C ARG A 89 32.93 -7.18 1.17
N LYS A 90 32.30 -8.15 0.52
CA LYS A 90 31.45 -7.90 -0.66
C LYS A 90 30.21 -7.06 -0.31
N MET A 91 29.62 -7.26 0.87
CA MET A 91 28.52 -6.43 1.37
C MET A 91 28.98 -4.99 1.67
N ALA A 92 30.18 -4.81 2.24
CA ALA A 92 30.75 -3.48 2.45
C ALA A 92 30.96 -2.73 1.12
N GLN A 93 31.53 -3.40 0.11
CA GLN A 93 31.70 -2.84 -1.24
C GLN A 93 30.36 -2.52 -1.90
N PHE A 94 29.35 -3.38 -1.72
CA PHE A 94 28.00 -3.12 -2.20
C PHE A 94 27.40 -1.85 -1.60
N ILE A 95 27.52 -1.69 -0.28
CA ILE A 95 27.01 -0.50 0.43
C ILE A 95 27.75 0.76 -0.03
N GLU A 96 29.06 0.69 -0.20
CA GLU A 96 29.87 1.81 -0.69
C GLU A 96 29.47 2.22 -2.12
N GLN A 97 29.28 1.24 -3.01
CA GLN A 97 29.01 1.51 -4.42
C GLN A 97 27.55 1.88 -4.71
N TYR A 98 26.59 1.17 -4.11
CA TYR A 98 25.15 1.32 -4.42
C TYR A 98 24.33 1.94 -3.29
N GLY A 99 24.84 1.96 -2.05
CA GLY A 99 24.17 2.58 -0.91
C GLY A 99 23.76 4.04 -1.14
N PRO A 100 24.64 4.91 -1.68
CA PRO A 100 24.27 6.29 -2.01
C PRO A 100 23.11 6.39 -3.01
N ALA A 101 23.09 5.53 -4.05
CA ALA A 101 22.02 5.52 -5.05
C ALA A 101 20.68 5.10 -4.43
N PHE A 102 20.67 4.05 -3.61
CA PHE A 102 19.46 3.63 -2.90
C PHE A 102 18.98 4.67 -1.88
N LEU A 103 19.90 5.34 -1.18
CA LEU A 103 19.57 6.43 -0.27
C LEU A 103 18.96 7.60 -1.04
N GLN A 104 19.52 7.98 -2.19
CA GLN A 104 19.00 9.03 -3.05
C GLN A 104 17.62 8.69 -3.60
N LEU A 105 17.41 7.46 -4.09
CA LEU A 105 16.10 6.95 -4.51
C LEU A 105 15.07 7.03 -3.36
N GLY A 106 15.46 6.60 -2.15
CA GLY A 106 14.62 6.65 -0.96
C GLY A 106 14.27 8.08 -0.53
N LEU A 107 15.22 9.01 -0.60
CA LEU A 107 15.00 10.42 -0.32
C LEU A 107 14.11 11.07 -1.38
N LEU A 108 14.31 10.75 -2.65
CA LEU A 108 13.52 11.28 -3.77
C LEU A 108 12.10 10.73 -3.78
N TYR A 109 11.88 9.51 -3.26
CA TYR A 109 10.55 8.94 -3.09
C TYR A 109 9.62 9.87 -2.28
N LEU A 110 10.14 10.56 -1.26
CA LEU A 110 9.36 11.47 -0.41
C LEU A 110 8.69 12.60 -1.22
N PRO A 111 9.42 13.53 -1.87
CA PRO A 111 8.77 14.59 -2.63
C PRO A 111 8.15 14.08 -3.94
N LEU A 112 8.80 13.13 -4.63
CA LEU A 112 8.44 12.79 -6.00
C LEU A 112 7.24 11.85 -6.07
N ILE A 113 7.11 10.88 -5.16
CA ILE A 113 6.03 9.89 -5.22
C ILE A 113 4.97 10.16 -4.15
N HIS A 114 5.38 10.49 -2.93
CA HIS A 114 4.43 10.60 -1.82
C HIS A 114 3.41 11.72 -2.03
N LEU A 115 3.83 12.89 -2.49
CA LEU A 115 2.92 14.02 -2.72
C LEU A 115 1.94 13.74 -3.86
N PRO A 116 2.36 13.27 -5.05
CA PRO A 116 1.40 12.86 -6.09
C PRO A 116 0.50 11.71 -5.67
N ASP A 117 0.98 10.74 -4.86
CA ASP A 117 0.14 9.64 -4.36
C ASP A 117 -0.94 10.17 -3.41
N LEU A 118 -0.59 11.12 -2.54
CA LEU A 118 -1.57 11.76 -1.66
C LEU A 118 -2.62 12.56 -2.46
N VAL A 119 -2.19 13.34 -3.46
CA VAL A 119 -3.09 14.09 -4.35
C VAL A 119 -4.04 13.13 -5.07
N ASN A 120 -3.52 12.04 -5.63
CA ASN A 120 -4.32 10.99 -6.26
C ASN A 120 -5.32 10.37 -5.27
N THR A 121 -4.85 10.03 -4.07
CA THR A 121 -5.67 9.43 -3.02
C THR A 121 -6.84 10.32 -2.63
N VAL A 122 -6.56 11.61 -2.34
CA VAL A 122 -7.59 12.59 -1.96
C VAL A 122 -8.61 12.75 -3.09
N GLY A 123 -8.16 12.85 -4.34
CA GLY A 123 -9.03 12.97 -5.51
C GLY A 123 -9.93 11.75 -5.69
N VAL A 124 -9.37 10.53 -5.66
CA VAL A 124 -10.11 9.28 -5.85
C VAL A 124 -11.09 9.04 -4.70
N VAL A 125 -10.66 9.15 -3.45
CA VAL A 125 -11.51 8.88 -2.27
C VAL A 125 -12.69 9.83 -2.21
N SER A 126 -12.47 11.13 -2.40
CA SER A 126 -13.52 12.14 -2.32
C SER A 126 -14.53 11.97 -3.46
N SER A 127 -14.03 11.74 -4.68
CA SER A 127 -14.88 11.49 -5.86
C SER A 127 -15.69 10.21 -5.73
N ALA A 128 -15.08 9.15 -5.18
CA ALA A 128 -15.75 7.89 -4.94
C ALA A 128 -16.82 8.03 -3.85
N SER A 129 -16.56 8.81 -2.80
CA SER A 129 -17.52 9.06 -1.72
C SER A 129 -18.78 9.78 -2.23
N ALA A 130 -18.61 10.80 -3.08
CA ALA A 130 -19.73 11.52 -3.69
C ALA A 130 -20.58 10.58 -4.57
N MET A 131 -19.93 9.71 -5.34
CA MET A 131 -20.61 8.69 -6.16
C MET A 131 -21.30 7.59 -5.35
N TYR A 132 -20.80 7.32 -4.14
CA TYR A 132 -21.39 6.34 -3.23
C TYR A 132 -22.63 6.88 -2.51
N SER A 133 -22.66 8.17 -2.20
CA SER A 133 -23.79 8.88 -1.59
C SER A 133 -24.84 9.40 -2.60
N ASP A 134 -24.64 9.14 -3.90
CA ASP A 134 -25.39 9.72 -5.03
C ASP A 134 -25.43 11.26 -5.03
N GLU A 135 -24.37 11.87 -4.52
CA GLU A 135 -24.14 13.31 -4.56
C GLU A 135 -23.52 13.73 -5.89
N LYS A 136 -23.67 15.01 -6.26
CA LYS A 136 -22.99 15.56 -7.43
C LYS A 136 -21.48 15.46 -7.19
N LEU A 137 -20.73 15.03 -8.22
CA LEU A 137 -19.26 14.98 -8.17
C LEU A 137 -18.72 16.32 -7.64
N VAL A 138 -18.00 16.25 -6.53
CA VAL A 138 -17.43 17.40 -5.84
C VAL A 138 -16.40 18.06 -6.76
N ASP A 139 -16.41 19.39 -6.82
CA ASP A 139 -15.39 20.12 -7.57
C ASP A 139 -14.00 19.87 -6.96
N LEU A 140 -12.96 19.77 -7.80
CA LEU A 140 -11.59 19.59 -7.30
C LEU A 140 -11.22 20.70 -6.33
N LYS A 141 -11.72 21.93 -6.53
CA LYS A 141 -11.46 23.06 -5.65
C LYS A 141 -12.05 22.91 -4.24
N GLU A 142 -13.24 22.32 -4.11
CA GLU A 142 -13.85 22.01 -2.81
C GLU A 142 -13.17 20.79 -2.16
N THR A 143 -12.79 19.80 -2.96
CA THR A 143 -12.07 18.60 -2.53
C THR A 143 -10.68 18.92 -1.96
N PHE A 144 -10.00 19.93 -2.54
CA PHE A 144 -8.70 20.43 -2.11
C PHE A 144 -8.81 21.60 -1.11
N GLY A 145 -9.85 21.63 -0.29
CA GLY A 145 -9.90 22.55 0.86
C GLY A 145 -8.60 22.50 1.65
N ARG A 146 -7.93 23.65 1.82
CA ARG A 146 -6.58 23.76 2.40
C ARG A 146 -6.45 23.02 3.75
N SER A 147 -7.52 22.99 4.53
CA SER A 147 -7.62 22.26 5.80
C SER A 147 -7.70 20.73 5.61
N ALA A 148 -8.52 20.24 4.68
CA ALA A 148 -8.69 18.80 4.40
C ALA A 148 -7.42 18.17 3.82
N PHE A 149 -6.78 18.85 2.87
CA PHE A 149 -5.50 18.38 2.33
C PHE A 149 -4.40 18.37 3.39
N ARG A 150 -4.31 19.41 4.22
CA ARG A 150 -3.34 19.47 5.34
C ARG A 150 -3.55 18.33 6.34
N ARG A 151 -4.80 18.01 6.70
CA ARG A 151 -5.11 16.87 7.59
C ARG A 151 -4.65 15.54 7.00
N SER A 152 -4.96 15.31 5.72
CA SER A 152 -4.56 14.10 4.99
C SER A 152 -3.04 13.99 4.89
N LEU A 153 -2.35 15.11 4.64
CA LEU A 153 -0.89 15.18 4.61
C LEU A 153 -0.26 14.77 5.94
N ILE A 154 -0.77 15.26 7.06
CA ILE A 154 -0.26 14.89 8.39
C ILE A 154 -0.38 13.38 8.58
N THR A 155 -1.56 12.79 8.34
CA THR A 155 -1.77 11.33 8.46
C THR A 155 -0.84 10.56 7.53
N SER A 156 -0.69 11.03 6.30
CA SER A 156 0.17 10.43 5.27
C SER A 156 1.64 10.40 5.69
N ILE A 157 2.15 11.46 6.33
CA ILE A 157 3.52 11.50 6.88
C ILE A 157 3.69 10.47 7.99
N TYR A 158 2.72 10.33 8.92
CA TYR A 158 2.78 9.28 9.95
C TYR A 158 2.83 7.88 9.33
N VAL A 159 1.98 7.62 8.33
CA VAL A 159 1.98 6.34 7.61
C VAL A 159 3.32 6.09 6.92
N LEU A 160 3.89 7.11 6.29
CA LEU A 160 5.18 7.02 5.60
C LEU A 160 6.31 6.71 6.59
N LEU A 161 6.39 7.43 7.70
CA LEU A 161 7.41 7.20 8.74
C LEU A 161 7.33 5.77 9.29
N MET A 162 6.12 5.31 9.62
CA MET A 162 5.91 3.94 10.13
C MET A 162 6.28 2.89 9.08
N ALA A 163 5.89 3.10 7.82
CA ALA A 163 6.25 2.19 6.73
C ALA A 163 7.77 2.13 6.52
N SER A 164 8.45 3.29 6.51
CA SER A 164 9.90 3.39 6.36
C SER A 164 10.65 2.68 7.48
N MET A 165 10.21 2.82 8.74
CA MET A 165 10.82 2.09 9.87
C MET A 165 10.72 0.57 9.70
N VAL A 166 9.57 0.07 9.24
CA VAL A 166 9.38 -1.36 9.00
C VAL A 166 10.24 -1.84 7.82
N PHE A 167 10.35 -1.05 6.75
CA PHE A 167 11.24 -1.38 5.63
C PHE A 167 12.72 -1.39 6.01
N LEU A 168 13.17 -0.44 6.83
CA LEU A 168 14.54 -0.45 7.38
C LEU A 168 14.79 -1.72 8.22
N GLY A 169 13.81 -2.12 9.04
CA GLY A 169 13.85 -3.38 9.77
C GLY A 169 13.94 -4.62 8.86
N LEU A 170 13.14 -4.67 7.80
CA LEU A 170 13.19 -5.75 6.81
C LEU A 170 14.55 -5.80 6.09
N LEU A 171 15.11 -4.66 5.70
CA LEU A 171 16.43 -4.56 5.08
C LEU A 171 17.55 -5.02 6.03
N ALA A 172 17.48 -4.63 7.29
CA ALA A 172 18.43 -5.09 8.31
C ALA A 172 18.37 -6.62 8.48
N ILE A 173 17.18 -7.19 8.60
CA ILE A 173 16.99 -8.65 8.70
C ILE A 173 17.48 -9.36 7.44
N ALA A 174 17.14 -8.86 6.24
CA ALA A 174 17.60 -9.44 4.98
C ALA A 174 19.12 -9.43 4.85
N SER A 175 19.77 -8.35 5.32
CA SER A 175 21.23 -8.25 5.35
C SER A 175 21.84 -9.32 6.27
N GLN A 176 21.21 -9.59 7.42
CA GLN A 176 21.65 -10.67 8.31
C GLN A 176 21.46 -12.04 7.67
N VAL A 177 20.31 -12.31 7.04
CA VAL A 177 20.09 -13.56 6.29
C VAL A 177 21.21 -13.76 5.25
N TYR A 178 21.58 -12.71 4.52
CA TYR A 178 22.66 -12.77 3.54
C TYR A 178 24.02 -13.11 4.18
N LEU A 179 24.40 -12.42 5.25
CA LEU A 179 25.67 -12.65 5.95
C LEU A 179 25.78 -14.06 6.54
N LEU A 180 24.70 -14.58 7.12
CA LEU A 180 24.66 -15.89 7.79
C LEU A 180 24.48 -17.09 6.85
N SER A 181 24.19 -16.83 5.57
CA SER A 181 24.00 -17.87 4.55
C SER A 181 25.20 -18.00 3.60
N SER A 182 26.30 -17.32 3.91
CA SER A 182 27.53 -17.24 3.11
C SER A 182 28.15 -18.56 2.70
N ASP A 183 28.06 -19.55 3.57
CA ASP A 183 28.74 -20.84 3.41
C ASP A 183 27.92 -21.82 2.54
N GLY A 184 26.95 -21.30 1.78
CA GLY A 184 26.08 -22.07 0.89
C GLY A 184 25.08 -22.97 1.62
N ARG A 185 24.99 -22.89 2.95
CA ARG A 185 24.04 -23.63 3.78
C ARG A 185 23.14 -22.67 4.53
N LEU A 186 21.82 -22.88 4.47
CA LEU A 186 20.90 -22.30 5.45
C LEU A 186 21.23 -22.93 6.80
N THR A 187 22.02 -22.23 7.60
CA THR A 187 22.30 -22.64 8.97
C THR A 187 21.05 -22.40 9.84
N TRP A 188 20.96 -23.10 10.98
CA TRP A 188 19.88 -22.86 11.96
C TRP A 188 19.71 -21.36 12.32
N PRO A 189 20.79 -20.59 12.55
CA PRO A 189 20.71 -19.14 12.72
C PRO A 189 20.05 -18.40 11.53
N SER A 190 20.44 -18.70 10.29
CA SER A 190 19.83 -18.06 9.09
C SER A 190 18.33 -18.33 9.00
N SER A 191 17.91 -19.55 9.35
CA SER A 191 16.48 -19.94 9.35
C SER A 191 15.65 -19.08 10.30
N ILE A 192 16.19 -18.70 11.47
CA ILE A 192 15.51 -17.80 12.41
C ILE A 192 15.28 -16.43 11.79
N TYR A 193 16.31 -15.85 11.14
CA TYR A 193 16.17 -14.54 10.49
C TYR A 193 15.19 -14.58 9.31
N VAL A 194 15.13 -15.69 8.56
CA VAL A 194 14.11 -15.88 7.51
C VAL A 194 12.70 -15.90 8.12
N LEU A 195 12.48 -16.61 9.23
CA LEU A 195 11.19 -16.62 9.92
C LEU A 195 10.82 -15.23 10.46
N LEU A 196 11.78 -14.50 11.03
CA LEU A 196 11.58 -13.12 11.48
C LEU A 196 11.23 -12.18 10.32
N PHE A 197 11.89 -12.34 9.18
CA PHE A 197 11.60 -11.58 7.96
C PHE A 197 10.16 -11.81 7.51
N ILE A 198 9.74 -13.09 7.41
CA ILE A 198 8.38 -13.46 7.00
C ILE A 198 7.36 -12.93 8.02
N ALA A 199 7.63 -13.05 9.32
CA ALA A 199 6.75 -12.56 10.37
C ALA A 199 6.58 -11.03 10.33
N LEU A 200 7.68 -10.28 10.16
CA LEU A 200 7.65 -8.82 10.04
C LEU A 200 6.95 -8.39 8.76
N LEU A 201 7.17 -9.09 7.65
CA LEU A 201 6.50 -8.82 6.37
C LEU A 201 4.98 -9.06 6.46
N TYR A 202 4.57 -10.15 7.11
CA TYR A 202 3.15 -10.40 7.40
C TYR A 202 2.54 -9.28 8.25
N LYS A 203 3.25 -8.85 9.31
CA LYS A 203 2.83 -7.73 10.16
C LYS A 203 2.75 -6.41 9.41
N TYR A 204 3.71 -6.14 8.51
CA TYR A 204 3.68 -4.98 7.62
C TYR A 204 2.40 -4.96 6.77
N VAL A 205 2.07 -6.07 6.12
CA VAL A 205 0.86 -6.16 5.28
C VAL A 205 -0.41 -5.94 6.10
N GLN A 206 -0.46 -6.48 7.32
CA GLN A 206 -1.57 -6.24 8.25
C GLN A 206 -1.69 -4.76 8.63
N TRP A 207 -0.61 -4.13 9.07
CA TRP A 207 -0.60 -2.70 9.44
C TRP A 207 -0.91 -1.78 8.26
N ARG A 208 -0.48 -2.14 7.06
CA ARG A 208 -0.77 -1.40 5.83
C ARG A 208 -2.27 -1.22 5.61
N SER A 209 -3.10 -2.20 5.97
CA SER A 209 -4.56 -2.09 5.88
C SER A 209 -5.12 -1.01 6.82
N LEU A 210 -4.60 -0.94 8.05
CA LEU A 210 -4.99 0.04 9.06
C LEU A 210 -4.55 1.45 8.66
N TRP A 211 -3.35 1.57 8.09
CA TRP A 211 -2.81 2.82 7.58
C TRP A 211 -3.62 3.35 6.39
N ASN A 212 -3.95 2.49 5.42
CA ASN A 212 -4.80 2.88 4.28
C ASN A 212 -6.19 3.33 4.75
N LEU A 213 -6.80 2.59 5.68
CA LEU A 213 -8.09 2.96 6.26
C LEU A 213 -8.02 4.26 7.07
N GLY A 214 -6.92 4.48 7.80
CA GLY A 214 -6.69 5.72 8.54
C GLY A 214 -6.51 6.93 7.62
N LEU A 215 -5.87 6.75 6.46
CA LEU A 215 -5.77 7.81 5.46
C LEU A 215 -7.15 8.16 4.90
N VAL A 216 -7.96 7.17 4.53
CA VAL A 216 -9.37 7.37 4.13
C VAL A 216 -10.16 8.08 5.24
N THR A 217 -9.98 7.66 6.49
CA THR A 217 -10.62 8.31 7.65
C THR A 217 -10.23 9.77 7.77
N SER A 218 -8.97 10.13 7.49
CA SER A 218 -8.52 11.53 7.56
C SER A 218 -9.02 12.42 6.41
N ILE A 219 -9.42 11.80 5.30
CA ILE A 219 -10.03 12.49 4.16
C ILE A 219 -11.51 12.72 4.44
N LEU A 220 -12.22 11.68 4.91
CA LEU A 220 -13.67 11.69 5.08
C LEU A 220 -14.13 12.25 6.43
N GLU A 221 -13.28 12.22 7.46
CA GLU A 221 -13.59 12.77 8.78
C GLU A 221 -12.62 13.90 9.15
N GLU A 222 -13.03 14.75 10.09
CA GLU A 222 -12.21 15.86 10.60
C GLU A 222 -11.12 15.38 11.59
N LYS A 223 -10.49 14.24 11.29
CA LYS A 223 -9.45 13.60 12.10
C LYS A 223 -8.13 13.56 11.33
N HIS A 224 -7.01 13.59 12.03
CA HIS A 224 -5.70 13.59 11.37
C HIS A 224 -4.62 12.93 12.23
N GLY A 225 -3.52 12.53 11.60
CA GLY A 225 -2.37 11.94 12.26
C GLY A 225 -2.72 10.65 13.00
N TYR A 226 -2.16 10.48 14.19
CA TYR A 226 -2.38 9.30 15.03
C TYR A 226 -3.85 9.12 15.45
N VAL A 227 -4.63 10.20 15.56
CA VAL A 227 -6.06 10.13 15.91
C VAL A 227 -6.86 9.43 14.82
N ALA A 228 -6.58 9.74 13.55
CA ALA A 228 -7.21 9.07 12.41
C ALA A 228 -6.84 7.57 12.36
N LEU A 229 -5.58 7.23 12.66
CA LEU A 229 -5.11 5.85 12.77
C LEU A 229 -5.76 5.09 13.94
N GLY A 230 -5.96 5.74 15.08
CA GLY A 230 -6.63 5.15 16.23
C GLY A 230 -8.10 4.84 15.92
N VAL A 231 -8.79 5.77 15.25
CA VAL A 231 -10.18 5.57 14.83
C VAL A 231 -10.29 4.46 13.79
N SER A 232 -9.38 4.38 12.81
CA SER A 232 -9.39 3.27 11.85
C SER A 232 -9.17 1.92 12.53
N ALA A 233 -8.28 1.84 13.51
CA ALA A 233 -8.04 0.62 14.29
C ALA A 233 -9.26 0.21 15.12
N TYR A 234 -9.99 1.19 15.66
CA TYR A 234 -11.20 0.97 16.46
C TYR A 234 -12.38 0.51 15.60
N VAL A 235 -12.69 1.26 14.54
CA VAL A 235 -13.83 1.00 13.64
C VAL A 235 -13.65 -0.32 12.87
N SER A 236 -12.42 -0.69 12.51
CA SER A 236 -12.17 -1.95 11.79
C SER A 236 -12.15 -3.20 12.67
N ARG A 237 -12.18 -3.09 14.00
CA ARG A 237 -11.92 -4.21 14.95
C ARG A 237 -12.76 -5.46 14.68
N GLY A 238 -13.98 -5.31 14.17
CA GLY A 238 -14.89 -6.41 13.84
C GLY A 238 -14.77 -6.99 12.42
N ASN A 239 -14.00 -6.38 11.51
CA ASN A 239 -13.97 -6.76 10.09
C ASN A 239 -12.58 -6.62 9.42
N ARG A 240 -11.50 -6.73 10.19
CA ARG A 240 -10.12 -6.46 9.70
C ARG A 240 -9.69 -7.32 8.51
N ARG A 241 -10.16 -8.57 8.45
CA ARG A 241 -9.76 -9.56 7.44
C ARG A 241 -9.94 -9.06 6.00
N HIS A 242 -10.99 -8.27 5.73
CA HIS A 242 -11.23 -7.77 4.39
C HIS A 242 -10.18 -6.74 3.94
N GLY A 243 -9.86 -5.77 4.82
CA GLY A 243 -8.80 -4.79 4.56
C GLY A 243 -7.42 -5.43 4.46
N GLU A 244 -7.15 -6.43 5.31
CA GLU A 244 -5.93 -7.23 5.27
C GLU A 244 -5.79 -7.98 3.94
N ALA A 245 -6.86 -8.65 3.48
CA ALA A 245 -6.86 -9.40 2.22
C ALA A 245 -6.60 -8.51 0.99
N VAL A 246 -7.25 -7.35 0.88
CA VAL A 246 -6.99 -6.41 -0.23
C VAL A 246 -5.56 -5.86 -0.16
N SER A 247 -5.08 -5.54 1.05
CA SER A 247 -3.71 -5.05 1.22
C SER A 247 -2.66 -6.09 0.81
N ALA A 248 -2.90 -7.36 1.13
CA ALA A 248 -2.06 -8.48 0.74
C ALA A 248 -2.09 -8.70 -0.77
N MET A 249 -3.28 -8.78 -1.37
CA MET A 249 -3.46 -8.94 -2.82
C MET A 249 -2.72 -7.86 -3.60
N LEU A 250 -2.90 -6.59 -3.24
CA LEU A 250 -2.25 -5.46 -3.92
C LEU A 250 -0.75 -5.37 -3.62
N PHE A 251 -0.31 -5.85 -2.45
CA PHE A 251 1.12 -5.97 -2.14
C PHE A 251 1.78 -6.99 -3.07
N VAL A 252 1.24 -8.20 -3.13
CA VAL A 252 1.74 -9.27 -4.01
C VAL A 252 1.69 -8.82 -5.46
N TRP A 253 0.58 -8.24 -5.91
CA TRP A 253 0.43 -7.67 -7.26
C TRP A 253 1.57 -6.69 -7.61
N LYS A 254 1.81 -5.70 -6.75
CA LYS A 254 2.85 -4.68 -6.98
C LYS A 254 4.25 -5.29 -7.02
N VAL A 255 4.56 -6.21 -6.09
CA VAL A 255 5.86 -6.88 -6.03
C VAL A 255 6.07 -7.76 -7.26
N SER A 256 5.08 -8.58 -7.62
CA SER A 256 5.15 -9.47 -8.79
C SER A 256 5.34 -8.69 -10.08
N LEU A 257 4.58 -7.62 -10.31
CA LEU A 257 4.74 -6.77 -11.50
C LEU A 257 6.14 -6.17 -11.58
N ARG A 258 6.67 -5.67 -10.46
CA ARG A 258 8.03 -5.11 -10.42
C ARG A 258 9.09 -6.17 -10.73
N LEU A 259 9.01 -7.33 -10.10
CA LEU A 259 9.97 -8.42 -10.34
C LEU A 259 9.93 -8.88 -11.79
N MET A 260 8.73 -9.07 -12.35
CA MET A 260 8.56 -9.46 -13.76
C MET A 260 9.12 -8.41 -14.73
N ALA A 261 8.83 -7.13 -14.51
CA ALA A 261 9.35 -6.06 -15.36
C ALA A 261 10.87 -5.93 -15.24
N THR A 262 11.42 -6.00 -14.03
CA THR A 262 12.87 -5.92 -13.79
C THR A 262 13.60 -7.09 -14.45
N ALA A 263 13.07 -8.31 -14.29
CA ALA A 263 13.60 -9.48 -14.95
C ALA A 263 13.59 -9.32 -16.47
N TYR A 264 12.46 -8.91 -17.05
CA TYR A 264 12.36 -8.68 -18.49
C TYR A 264 13.39 -7.67 -19.00
N VAL A 265 13.55 -6.53 -18.32
CA VAL A 265 14.55 -5.50 -18.68
C VAL A 265 15.96 -6.06 -18.60
N ALA A 266 16.26 -6.90 -17.62
CA ALA A 266 17.57 -7.51 -17.45
C ALA A 266 17.90 -8.55 -18.55
N PHE A 267 16.91 -9.24 -19.13
CA PHE A 267 17.13 -10.19 -20.24
C PHE A 267 17.31 -9.51 -21.60
N HIS A 268 16.71 -8.34 -21.78
CA HIS A 268 16.69 -7.63 -23.06
C HIS A 268 17.53 -6.36 -23.00
N GLU A 269 18.73 -6.47 -22.40
CA GLU A 269 19.68 -5.39 -22.34
C GLU A 269 20.11 -4.99 -23.76
N GLY A 270 19.81 -3.73 -24.13
CA GLY A 270 20.11 -3.18 -25.45
C GLY A 270 18.90 -2.53 -26.12
N ASP A 271 17.66 -2.94 -25.79
CA ASP A 271 16.45 -2.32 -26.33
C ASP A 271 15.80 -1.38 -25.29
N GLN A 272 16.34 -0.16 -25.22
CA GLN A 272 15.85 0.87 -24.28
C GLN A 272 14.38 1.22 -24.50
N MET A 273 13.89 1.18 -25.74
CA MET A 273 12.50 1.53 -26.04
C MET A 273 11.54 0.49 -25.47
N ARG A 274 11.84 -0.81 -25.65
CA ARG A 274 11.04 -1.89 -25.05
C ARG A 274 11.10 -1.87 -23.53
N ALA A 275 12.27 -1.59 -22.95
CA ALA A 275 12.41 -1.48 -21.50
C ALA A 275 11.47 -0.39 -20.95
N VAL A 276 11.50 0.81 -21.54
CA VAL A 276 10.61 1.91 -21.15
C VAL A 276 9.14 1.54 -21.33
N LEU A 277 8.77 0.86 -22.41
CA LEU A 277 7.38 0.45 -22.66
C LEU A 277 6.88 -0.56 -21.61
N VAL A 278 7.70 -1.56 -21.26
CA VAL A 278 7.34 -2.57 -20.25
C VAL A 278 7.23 -1.93 -18.87
N THR A 279 8.15 -1.06 -18.49
CA THR A 279 8.07 -0.30 -17.24
C THR A 279 6.86 0.63 -17.22
N ALA A 280 6.53 1.28 -18.34
CA ALA A 280 5.32 2.10 -18.45
C ALA A 280 4.05 1.27 -18.27
N LEU A 281 3.95 0.09 -18.88
CA LEU A 281 2.82 -0.82 -18.70
C LEU A 281 2.72 -1.32 -17.24
N GLN A 282 3.84 -1.68 -16.63
CA GLN A 282 3.91 -2.06 -15.22
C GLN A 282 3.40 -0.94 -14.31
N VAL A 283 3.90 0.29 -14.49
CA VAL A 283 3.51 1.45 -13.69
C VAL A 283 2.04 1.79 -13.92
N PHE A 284 1.55 1.68 -15.15
CA PHE A 284 0.12 1.86 -15.44
C PHE A 284 -0.74 0.88 -14.64
N LEU A 285 -0.42 -0.42 -14.65
CA LEU A 285 -1.13 -1.43 -13.87
C LEU A 285 -1.06 -1.19 -12.35
N VAL A 286 0.07 -0.68 -11.86
CA VAL A 286 0.22 -0.30 -10.45
C VAL A 286 -0.67 0.91 -10.10
N CYS A 287 -0.72 1.93 -10.96
CA CYS A 287 -1.60 3.08 -10.80
C CYS A 287 -3.08 2.67 -10.82
N SER A 288 -3.49 1.82 -11.77
CA SER A 288 -4.88 1.30 -11.82
C SER A 288 -5.23 0.54 -10.53
N GLY A 289 -4.33 -0.33 -10.06
CA GLY A 289 -4.48 -1.01 -8.78
C GLY A 289 -4.60 -0.04 -7.60
N ASN A 290 -3.90 1.09 -7.63
CA ASN A 290 -3.97 2.14 -6.61
C ASN A 290 -5.36 2.81 -6.59
N VAL A 291 -5.96 3.08 -7.74
CA VAL A 291 -7.34 3.62 -7.82
C VAL A 291 -8.33 2.61 -7.21
N VAL A 292 -8.27 1.34 -7.61
CA VAL A 292 -9.13 0.27 -7.07
C VAL A 292 -8.95 0.14 -5.56
N LYS A 293 -7.70 0.19 -5.07
CA LYS A 293 -7.38 0.19 -3.64
C LYS A 293 -8.16 1.28 -2.90
N TRP A 294 -8.08 2.52 -3.36
CA TRP A 294 -8.66 3.66 -2.65
C TRP A 294 -10.19 3.63 -2.67
N VAL A 295 -10.80 3.26 -3.80
CA VAL A 295 -12.25 3.06 -3.88
C VAL A 295 -12.69 1.95 -2.92
N PHE A 296 -11.96 0.82 -2.88
CA PHE A 296 -12.27 -0.27 -1.95
C PHE A 296 -12.17 0.19 -0.49
N PHE A 297 -11.10 0.88 -0.10
CA PHE A 297 -10.94 1.34 1.29
C PHE A 297 -11.98 2.39 1.69
N MET A 298 -12.46 3.21 0.75
CA MET A 298 -13.61 4.10 0.98
C MET A 298 -14.87 3.29 1.29
N ILE A 299 -15.22 2.29 0.47
CA ILE A 299 -16.40 1.44 0.72
C ILE A 299 -16.24 0.67 2.03
N PHE A 300 -15.05 0.12 2.28
CA PHE A 300 -14.73 -0.62 3.50
C PHE A 300 -14.87 0.26 4.75
N PHE A 301 -14.48 1.53 4.67
CA PHE A 301 -14.70 2.50 5.73
C PHE A 301 -16.20 2.71 6.00
N CYS A 302 -17.00 2.92 4.96
CA CYS A 302 -18.45 3.08 5.08
C CYS A 302 -19.12 1.84 5.69
N ASP A 303 -18.80 0.63 5.22
CA ASP A 303 -19.30 -0.64 5.77
C ASP A 303 -18.91 -0.80 7.25
N CYS A 304 -17.66 -0.52 7.62
CA CYS A 304 -17.23 -0.62 9.01
C CYS A 304 -17.93 0.41 9.91
N LYS A 305 -18.19 1.62 9.39
CA LYS A 305 -18.91 2.67 10.12
C LYS A 305 -20.38 2.30 10.34
N ILE A 306 -21.06 1.72 9.35
CA ILE A 306 -22.43 1.20 9.49
C ILE A 306 -22.50 0.14 10.59
N ARG A 307 -21.65 -0.89 10.49
CA ARG A 307 -21.60 -1.99 11.47
C ARG A 307 -21.28 -1.51 12.88
N PHE A 308 -20.48 -0.45 13.00
CA PHE A 308 -20.17 0.14 14.29
C PHE A 308 -21.38 0.85 14.90
N LEU A 309 -22.12 1.62 14.09
CA LEU A 309 -23.31 2.32 14.54
C LEU A 309 -24.43 1.36 14.94
N GLU A 310 -24.65 0.29 14.16
CA GLU A 310 -25.61 -0.78 14.51
C GLU A 310 -25.32 -1.35 15.90
N LYS A 311 -24.07 -1.79 16.13
CA LYS A 311 -23.68 -2.34 17.43
C LYS A 311 -23.85 -1.36 18.59
N LYS A 312 -23.72 -0.06 18.34
CA LYS A 312 -23.90 0.95 19.38
C LYS A 312 -25.38 1.11 19.73
N VAL A 313 -26.27 1.11 18.72
CA VAL A 313 -27.71 1.15 18.92
C VAL A 313 -28.20 -0.10 19.65
N ASP A 314 -27.75 -1.28 19.25
CA ASP A 314 -28.11 -2.55 19.90
C ASP A 314 -27.75 -2.57 21.40
N VAL A 315 -26.60 -1.96 21.77
CA VAL A 315 -26.15 -1.86 23.17
C VAL A 315 -26.99 -0.84 23.94
N GLU A 316 -27.26 0.34 23.37
CA GLU A 316 -28.07 1.38 24.00
C GLU A 316 -29.53 0.91 24.21
N GLU A 317 -30.10 0.15 23.26
CA GLU A 317 -31.44 -0.47 23.40
C GLU A 317 -31.45 -1.58 24.46
N GLY A 318 -30.41 -2.44 24.49
CA GLY A 318 -30.28 -3.50 25.50
C GLY A 318 -30.11 -2.96 26.93
N GLU A 319 -29.34 -1.87 27.10
CA GLU A 319 -29.22 -1.18 28.39
C GLU A 319 -30.52 -0.47 28.79
N GLY A 320 -31.24 0.09 27.82
CA GLY A 320 -32.57 0.66 28.00
C GLY A 320 -33.59 -0.37 28.51
N GLU A 321 -33.71 -1.52 27.85
CA GLU A 321 -34.59 -2.60 28.29
C GLU A 321 -34.20 -3.19 29.65
N ALA A 322 -32.90 -3.30 29.95
CA ALA A 322 -32.42 -3.75 31.25
C ALA A 322 -32.81 -2.76 32.36
N SER A 323 -32.73 -1.45 32.11
CA SER A 323 -33.12 -0.42 33.07
C SER A 323 -34.64 -0.34 33.31
N VAL A 324 -35.45 -0.61 32.28
CA VAL A 324 -36.92 -0.65 32.39
C VAL A 324 -37.39 -1.88 33.18
N LYS A 325 -36.71 -3.01 33.04
CA LYS A 325 -37.00 -4.23 33.82
C LYS A 325 -36.64 -4.11 35.30
N THR A 326 -35.64 -3.32 35.67
CA THR A 326 -35.32 -3.04 37.09
C THR A 326 -36.28 -2.05 37.74
N VAL A 327 -36.85 -1.10 37.00
CA VAL A 327 -37.82 -0.12 37.55
C VAL A 327 -39.23 -0.70 37.67
N THR A 328 -39.58 -1.71 36.87
CA THR A 328 -40.89 -2.39 36.96
C THR A 328 -40.92 -3.55 37.98
N ALA A 329 -39.78 -3.90 38.56
CA ALA A 329 -39.65 -4.95 39.58
C ALA A 329 -39.52 -4.42 41.02
N SER A 330 -39.66 -3.10 41.25
CA SER A 330 -39.68 -2.46 42.57
C SER A 330 -41.07 -1.95 42.92
#